data_AF-A0A848LQA4-F1
#
_entry.id   AF-A0A848LQA4-F1
#
_cell.length_a   1.000
_cell.length_b   1.000
_cell.length_c   1.000
_cell.angle_alpha   90.00
_cell.angle_beta   90.00
_cell.angle_gamma   90.00
#
_symmetry.space_group_name_H-M   'P 1'
#
loop_
_entity.id
_entity.type
_entity.pdbx_description
1 polymer ?
#
loop_
_entity_poly.entity_id
_entity_poly.type
_entity_poly.pdbx_seq_one_letter_code
_entity_poly.pdbx_strand_id
1 'polypeptide(L)'
;MGFRKDPLDARKILPGGLSLLTDGRWIWQADLCDLIERYRIGLPQEFLDHVASASPLSPEERAQLVRRGRDLLKEFEAARGSRGDRRKR
;
A
#
# COMPACT_ATOMS: atom_id res chain seq x y z
N MET A 1 -23.42 -1.93 -6.79
CA MET A 1 -22.17 -2.70 -6.58
C MET A 1 -21.51 -2.90 -7.94
N GLY A 2 -20.33 -2.33 -8.16
CA GLY A 2 -19.60 -2.41 -9.43
C GLY A 2 -18.43 -3.40 -9.36
N PHE A 3 -17.94 -3.81 -10.52
CA PHE A 3 -16.75 -4.63 -10.68
C PHE A 3 -15.69 -3.84 -11.42
N ARG A 4 -14.43 -3.98 -11.03
CA ARG A 4 -13.30 -3.30 -11.69
C ARG A 4 -12.18 -4.27 -12.03
N LYS A 5 -11.39 -3.96 -13.05
CA LYS A 5 -10.14 -4.70 -13.30
C LYS A 5 -9.17 -4.42 -12.16
N ASP A 6 -8.45 -5.45 -11.73
CA ASP A 6 -7.38 -5.30 -10.77
C ASP A 6 -6.24 -4.47 -11.39
N PRO A 7 -5.74 -3.42 -10.70
CA PRO A 7 -4.70 -2.54 -11.26
C PRO A 7 -3.34 -3.23 -11.43
N LEU A 8 -3.10 -4.36 -10.75
CA LEU A 8 -1.82 -5.08 -10.76
C LEU A 8 -1.93 -6.46 -11.41
N ASP A 9 -3.13 -6.94 -11.67
CA ASP A 9 -3.37 -8.21 -12.37
C ASP A 9 -4.53 -8.09 -13.37
N ALA A 10 -4.20 -7.79 -14.63
CA ALA A 10 -5.19 -7.57 -15.68
C ALA A 10 -6.15 -8.76 -15.94
N ARG A 11 -5.85 -9.95 -15.40
CA ARG A 11 -6.69 -11.16 -15.53
C ARG A 11 -7.76 -11.25 -14.44
N LYS A 12 -7.70 -10.39 -13.42
CA LYS A 12 -8.61 -10.42 -12.27
C LYS A 12 -9.59 -9.26 -12.29
N ILE A 13 -10.79 -9.55 -11.79
CA ILE A 13 -11.85 -8.59 -11.55
C ILE A 13 -12.09 -8.54 -10.05
N LEU A 14 -12.00 -7.34 -9.47
CA LEU A 14 -12.24 -7.08 -8.06
C LEU A 14 -13.68 -6.59 -7.84
N PRO A 15 -14.37 -7.08 -6.79
CA PRO A 15 -15.60 -6.45 -6.33
C PRO A 15 -15.27 -5.09 -5.71
N GLY A 16 -15.99 -4.04 -6.10
CA GLY A 16 -15.79 -2.70 -5.54
C GLY A 16 -15.79 -1.61 -6.61
N GLY A 17 -16.44 -0.49 -6.28
CA GLY A 17 -16.34 0.74 -7.08
C GLY A 17 -14.93 1.34 -6.99
N LEU A 18 -14.58 2.19 -7.95
CA LEU A 18 -13.37 3.01 -7.94
C LEU A 18 -13.44 4.11 -6.86
N SER A 19 -13.74 3.74 -5.61
CA SER A 19 -13.77 4.69 -4.51
C SER A 19 -12.35 5.16 -4.25
N LEU A 20 -12.04 6.33 -4.80
CA LEU A 20 -10.78 7.03 -4.57
C LEU A 20 -10.93 7.89 -3.32
N LEU A 21 -9.94 7.82 -2.47
CA LEU A 21 -9.77 8.65 -1.29
C LEU A 21 -8.64 9.63 -1.55
N THR A 22 -8.74 10.82 -0.96
CA THR A 22 -7.69 11.82 -0.99
C THR A 22 -7.67 12.64 0.28
N ASP A 23 -6.48 13.01 0.73
CA ASP A 23 -6.22 14.00 1.79
C ASP A 23 -5.82 15.37 1.23
N GLY A 24 -5.94 15.57 -0.08
CA GLY A 24 -5.49 16.78 -0.78
C GLY A 24 -4.01 16.78 -1.18
N ARG A 25 -3.23 15.78 -0.75
CA ARG A 25 -1.83 15.59 -1.17
C ARG A 25 -1.63 14.29 -1.96
N TRP A 26 -2.27 13.22 -1.52
CA TRP A 26 -2.23 11.91 -2.14
C TRP A 26 -3.62 11.46 -2.56
N ILE A 27 -3.66 10.57 -3.55
CA ILE A 27 -4.88 9.88 -3.99
C ILE A 27 -4.60 8.38 -3.90
N TRP A 28 -5.53 7.62 -3.32
CA TRP A 28 -5.42 6.17 -3.22
C TRP A 28 -6.79 5.50 -3.31
N GLN A 29 -6.81 4.18 -3.50
CA GLN A 29 -8.05 3.39 -3.51
C GLN A 29 -8.48 3.05 -2.09
N ALA A 30 -9.79 3.03 -1.82
CA ALA A 30 -10.33 2.70 -0.50
C ALA A 30 -9.88 1.31 0.01
N ASP A 31 -9.69 0.36 -0.89
CA ASP A 31 -9.19 -0.99 -0.63
C ASP A 31 -7.66 -1.11 -0.77
N LEU A 32 -6.92 -0.01 -0.58
CA LEU A 32 -5.46 -0.01 -0.62
C LEU A 32 -4.85 -1.03 0.35
N CYS A 33 -5.44 -1.23 1.54
CA CYS A 33 -4.99 -2.25 2.49
C CYS A 33 -5.01 -3.66 1.88
N ASP A 34 -6.10 -4.03 1.20
CA ASP A 34 -6.24 -5.34 0.56
C ASP A 34 -5.23 -5.52 -0.57
N LEU A 35 -4.99 -4.46 -1.36
CA LEU A 35 -4.00 -4.48 -2.43
C LEU A 35 -2.58 -4.65 -1.88
N ILE A 36 -2.25 -3.95 -0.79
CA ILE A 36 -0.95 -4.06 -0.12
C ILE A 36 -0.74 -5.47 0.41
N GLU A 37 -1.73 -6.05 1.09
CA GLU A 37 -1.62 -7.40 1.65
C GLU A 37 -1.53 -8.45 0.54
N ARG A 38 -2.33 -8.31 -0.52
CA ARG A 38 -2.38 -9.25 -1.64
C ARG A 38 -1.11 -9.23 -2.49
N TYR A 39 -0.59 -8.04 -2.78
CA TYR A 39 0.52 -7.86 -3.73
C TYR A 39 1.85 -7.54 -3.06
N ARG A 40 1.89 -7.44 -1.72
CA ARG A 40 3.10 -7.13 -0.94
C ARG A 40 3.78 -5.85 -1.44
N ILE A 41 2.98 -4.81 -1.68
CA ILE A 41 3.45 -3.54 -2.21
C ILE A 41 4.08 -2.73 -1.08
N GLY A 42 5.35 -2.35 -1.25
CA GLY A 42 5.98 -1.36 -0.37
C GLY A 42 5.42 0.04 -0.67
N LEU A 43 5.03 0.76 0.38
CA LEU A 43 4.61 2.15 0.26
C LEU A 43 5.78 3.10 0.55
N PRO A 44 5.87 4.26 -0.11
CA PRO A 44 6.85 5.28 0.23
C PRO A 44 6.73 5.72 1.69
N GLN A 45 7.86 5.89 2.38
CA GLN A 45 7.89 6.36 3.77
C GLN A 45 7.13 7.70 3.94
N GLU A 46 7.31 8.62 3.00
CA GLU A 46 6.65 9.94 3.00
C GLU A 46 5.11 9.84 2.95
N PHE A 47 4.58 8.85 2.22
CA PHE A 47 3.15 8.59 2.18
C PHE A 47 2.65 8.10 3.55
N LEU A 48 3.37 7.16 4.17
CA LEU A 48 3.01 6.59 5.47
C LEU A 48 3.02 7.66 6.57
N ASP A 49 3.99 8.57 6.55
CA ASP A 49 4.10 9.64 7.54
C ASP A 49 3.00 10.70 7.34
N HIS A 50 2.61 10.96 6.09
CA HIS A 50 1.50 11.86 5.79
C HIS A 50 0.15 11.25 6.22
N VAL A 51 -0.12 10.00 5.86
CA VAL A 51 -1.35 9.30 6.25
C VAL A 51 -1.46 9.19 7.77
N ALA A 52 -0.36 8.96 8.48
CA ALA A 52 -0.34 8.92 9.95
C ALA A 52 -0.76 10.25 10.60
N SER A 53 -0.52 11.38 9.94
CA SER A 53 -0.75 12.71 10.51
C SER A 53 -2.08 13.36 10.08
N ALA A 54 -2.56 13.11 8.85
CA ALA A 54 -3.66 13.90 8.28
C ALA A 54 -4.56 13.15 7.27
N SER A 55 -4.87 11.87 7.51
CA SER A 55 -5.74 11.10 6.61
C SER A 55 -7.24 11.22 6.94
N PRO A 56 -8.15 11.23 5.93
CA PRO A 56 -9.59 11.15 6.13
C PRO A 56 -10.09 9.77 6.64
N LEU A 57 -9.19 8.80 6.79
CA LEU A 57 -9.49 7.46 7.32
C LEU A 57 -9.84 7.52 8.82
N SER A 58 -10.63 6.53 9.27
CA SER A 58 -10.85 6.33 10.70
C SER A 58 -9.51 6.05 11.42
N PRO A 59 -9.42 6.31 12.75
CA PRO A 59 -8.19 6.06 13.51
C PRO A 59 -7.68 4.61 13.40
N GLU A 60 -8.59 3.64 13.35
CA GLU A 60 -8.25 2.22 13.25
C GLU A 60 -7.70 1.84 11.87
N GLU A 61 -8.35 2.28 10.79
CA GLU A 61 -7.91 2.04 9.40
C GLU A 61 -6.55 2.69 9.16
N ARG A 62 -6.37 3.93 9.65
CA ARG A 62 -5.10 4.65 9.57
C ARG A 62 -3.99 3.89 10.29
N ALA A 63 -4.24 3.43 11.52
CA ALA A 63 -3.24 2.69 12.29
C ALA A 63 -2.86 1.36 11.62
N GLN A 64 -3.84 0.65 11.04
CA GLN A 64 -3.61 -0.59 10.31
C GLN A 64 -2.75 -0.37 9.06
N LEU A 65 -3.11 0.61 8.23
CA LEU A 65 -2.40 0.94 6.99
C LEU A 65 -0.94 1.35 7.27
N VAL A 66 -0.72 2.23 8.26
CA VAL A 66 0.61 2.71 8.63
C VAL A 66 1.47 1.56 9.17
N ARG A 67 0.91 0.71 10.04
CA ARG A 67 1.65 -0.45 10.58
C ARG A 67 2.07 -1.40 9.47
N ARG A 68 1.11 -1.85 8.65
CA ARG A 68 1.36 -2.78 7.55
C ARG A 68 2.33 -2.23 6.51
N GLY A 69 2.16 -0.97 6.11
CA GLY A 69 3.04 -0.32 5.14
C GLY A 69 4.48 -0.24 5.65
N ARG A 70 4.68 0.09 6.93
CA ARG A 70 6.02 0.13 7.54
C ARG A 70 6.67 -1.25 7.65
N ASP A 71 5.89 -2.26 8.02
CA ASP A 71 6.39 -3.64 8.10
C ASP A 71 6.88 -4.13 6.72
N LEU A 72 6.08 -3.90 5.67
CA LEU A 72 6.44 -4.28 4.30
C LEU A 72 7.60 -3.47 3.75
N LEU A 73 7.71 -2.19 4.08
CA LEU A 73 8.85 -1.37 3.68
C LEU A 73 10.16 -1.94 4.27
N LYS A 74 10.15 -2.32 5.55
CA LYS A 74 11.30 -2.99 6.19
C LYS A 74 11.63 -4.32 5.55
N GLU A 75 10.62 -5.16 5.27
CA GLU A 75 10.80 -6.44 4.57
C GLU A 75 11.45 -6.23 3.19
N PHE A 76 10.98 -5.23 2.44
CA PHE A 76 11.50 -4.89 1.12
C PHE A 76 12.94 -4.37 1.17
N GLU A 77 13.25 -3.47 2.09
CA GLU A 77 14.60 -2.95 2.30
C GLU A 77 15.58 -4.05 2.70
N ALA A 78 15.18 -4.94 3.62
CA ALA A 78 15.97 -6.12 4.00
C ALA A 78 16.22 -7.06 2.81
N ALA A 79 15.18 -7.32 2.00
CA ALA A 79 15.30 -8.15 0.79
C ALA A 79 16.23 -7.51 -0.26
N ARG A 80 16.20 -6.18 -0.43
CA ARG A 80 17.14 -5.45 -1.30
C ARG A 80 18.56 -5.51 -0.78
N GLY A 81 18.77 -5.31 0.53
CA GLY A 81 20.08 -5.38 1.17
C GLY A 81 20.74 -6.75 1.00
N SER A 82 19.97 -7.84 1.17
CA SER A 82 20.46 -9.21 0.98
C SER A 82 20.85 -9.53 -0.48
N ARG A 83 20.21 -8.87 -1.46
CA ARG A 83 20.50 -9.05 -2.90
C ARG A 83 21.75 -8.29 -3.36
N GLY A 84 22.09 -7.18 -2.69
CA GLY A 84 23.30 -6.40 -2.95
C GLY A 84 24.59 -7.10 -2.52
N ASP A 85 24.52 -7.91 -1.47
CA ASP A 85 25.67 -8.62 -0.89
C ASP A 85 26.12 -9.83 -1.73
N ARG A 86 25.20 -10.49 -2.45
CA ARG A 86 25.53 -11.64 -3.32
C ARG A 86 26.24 -11.30 -4.64
N ARG A 87 26.40 -10.02 -5.00
CA ARG A 87 27.13 -9.62 -6.23
C ARG A 87 28.62 -9.33 -6.01
N LYS A 88 29.14 -9.53 -4.81
CA LYS A 88 30.55 -9.27 -4.44
C LYS A 88 31.35 -10.53 -4.05
N ARG A 89 30.91 -11.73 -4.43
CA ARG A 89 31.67 -12.98 -4.22
C ARG A 89 31.95 -13.68 -5.54
#